data_AF-A0AA44VRG2-F1
#
_entry.id   AF-A0AA44VRG2-F1
#
_cell.length_a   1.000
_cell.length_b   1.000
_cell.length_c   1.000
_cell.angle_alpha   90.00
_cell.angle_beta   90.00
_cell.angle_gamma   90.00
#
_symmetry.space_group_name_H-M   'P 1'
#
loop_
_entity.id
_entity.type
_entity.pdbx_description
1 polymer ?
#
loop_
_entity_poly.entity_id
_entity_poly.type
_entity_poly.pdbx_seq_one_letter_code
_entity_poly.pdbx_strand_id
1 'polypeptide(L)'
;MKKMTAVLITLLLSGCSLFITGAYLGKDWPGRDVDALIDHWGEPNEVIVSDGGEKEVIYKIFSDTCTYTFYVDSADVITDYDYESTWLGTCKPIG
;
A
#
# COMPACT_ATOMS: atom_id res chain seq x y z
N MET A 1 -16.41 -6.12 -60.99
CA MET A 1 -15.56 -7.33 -61.13
C MET A 1 -14.88 -7.60 -59.81
N LYS A 2 -15.27 -8.71 -59.17
CA LYS A 2 -14.54 -9.59 -58.25
C LYS A 2 -13.04 -9.25 -58.10
N LYS A 3 -12.53 -8.97 -56.88
CA LYS A 3 -11.35 -9.56 -56.19
C LYS A 3 -11.31 -9.03 -54.74
N MET A 4 -11.58 -9.88 -53.75
CA MET A 4 -10.60 -10.57 -52.89
C MET A 4 -10.35 -9.83 -51.57
N THR A 5 -11.04 -10.32 -50.54
CA THR A 5 -10.51 -10.70 -49.23
C THR A 5 -9.18 -10.05 -48.80
N ALA A 6 -9.26 -9.14 -47.85
CA ALA A 6 -8.17 -8.87 -46.92
C ALA A 6 -8.77 -8.86 -45.51
N VAL A 7 -8.72 -10.03 -44.87
CA VAL A 7 -8.93 -10.18 -43.43
C VAL A 7 -7.73 -9.51 -42.77
N LEU A 8 -7.89 -8.24 -42.41
CA LEU A 8 -6.91 -7.56 -41.57
C LEU A 8 -7.19 -8.01 -40.14
N ILE A 9 -6.39 -8.99 -39.70
CA ILE A 9 -6.34 -9.48 -38.33
C ILE A 9 -6.08 -8.26 -37.43
N THR A 10 -7.12 -7.78 -36.76
CA THR A 10 -6.98 -6.94 -35.58
C THR A 10 -6.23 -7.78 -34.55
N LEU A 11 -4.91 -7.61 -34.51
CA LEU A 11 -4.14 -7.95 -33.31
C LEU A 11 -4.76 -7.12 -32.18
N LEU A 12 -5.67 -7.75 -31.46
CA LEU A 12 -5.91 -7.51 -30.06
C LEU A 12 -4.54 -7.64 -29.39
N LEU A 13 -3.79 -6.55 -29.39
CA LEU A 13 -2.84 -6.28 -28.33
C LEU A 13 -3.70 -6.16 -27.08
N SER A 14 -4.04 -7.32 -26.53
CA SER A 14 -4.18 -7.52 -25.11
C SER A 14 -2.85 -7.06 -24.51
N GLY A 15 -2.69 -5.73 -24.41
CA GLY A 15 -2.02 -5.16 -23.28
C GLY A 15 -2.81 -5.63 -22.09
N CYS A 16 -2.50 -6.85 -21.62
CA CYS A 16 -2.53 -7.09 -20.20
C CYS A 16 -1.69 -5.93 -19.67
N SER A 17 -2.38 -4.89 -19.19
CA SER A 17 -1.81 -3.98 -18.22
C SER A 17 -0.98 -4.89 -17.34
N LEU A 18 0.33 -4.64 -17.30
CA LEU A 18 1.16 -5.17 -16.26
C LEU A 18 0.51 -4.62 -14.99
N PHE A 19 -0.49 -5.34 -14.47
CA PHE A 19 -0.75 -5.43 -13.06
C PHE A 19 0.59 -5.94 -12.56
N ILE A 20 1.46 -4.99 -12.26
CA ILE A 20 2.53 -5.17 -11.31
C ILE A 20 1.75 -5.62 -10.09
N THR A 21 1.61 -6.93 -9.96
CA THR A 21 1.21 -7.57 -8.72
C THR A 21 2.11 -6.93 -7.68
N GLY A 22 1.53 -6.13 -6.79
CA GLY A 22 2.22 -5.34 -5.77
C GLY A 22 3.02 -6.18 -4.76
N ALA A 23 3.37 -7.42 -5.11
CA ALA A 23 4.11 -8.38 -4.33
C ALA A 23 5.64 -8.15 -4.38
N TYR A 24 6.08 -6.89 -4.45
CA TYR A 24 7.51 -6.55 -4.46
C TYR A 24 7.93 -5.55 -3.40
N LEU A 25 7.14 -5.34 -2.33
CA LEU A 25 7.44 -4.27 -1.37
C LEU A 25 7.02 -4.72 0.04
N GLY A 26 7.99 -5.24 0.80
CA GLY A 26 7.85 -5.51 2.24
C GLY A 26 7.10 -6.79 2.63
N LYS A 27 7.43 -7.40 3.77
CA LYS A 27 6.52 -8.36 4.41
C LYS A 27 5.21 -7.66 4.80
N ASP A 28 4.07 -8.19 4.40
CA ASP A 28 2.76 -7.61 4.73
C ASP A 28 2.59 -7.34 6.25
N TRP A 29 2.17 -6.12 6.58
CA TRP A 29 1.78 -5.68 7.93
C TRP A 29 0.37 -6.15 8.35
N PRO A 30 -0.64 -6.22 7.45
CA PRO A 30 -1.96 -6.70 7.83
C PRO A 30 -1.94 -8.07 8.50
N GLY A 31 -2.75 -8.22 9.55
CA GLY A 31 -2.86 -9.43 10.37
C GLY A 31 -1.86 -9.52 11.53
N ARG A 32 -1.01 -8.50 11.72
CA ARG A 32 -0.10 -8.40 12.87
C ARG A 32 -0.69 -7.55 13.97
N ASP A 33 -0.19 -7.74 15.18
CA ASP A 33 -0.47 -6.88 16.32
C ASP A 33 0.17 -5.49 16.15
N VAL A 34 -0.50 -4.45 16.61
CA VAL A 34 -0.01 -3.06 16.59
C VAL A 34 1.32 -2.90 17.30
N ASP A 35 1.61 -3.69 18.34
CA ASP A 35 2.87 -3.67 19.08
C ASP A 35 4.07 -4.03 18.17
N ALA A 36 3.84 -4.77 17.09
CA ALA A 36 4.88 -5.08 16.11
C ALA A 36 5.39 -3.83 15.38
N LEU A 37 4.59 -2.75 15.30
CA LEU A 37 5.04 -1.46 14.77
C LEU A 37 5.99 -0.78 15.75
N ILE A 38 5.68 -0.84 17.05
CA ILE A 38 6.50 -0.25 18.12
C ILE A 38 7.84 -0.98 18.21
N ASP A 39 7.84 -2.30 18.14
CA ASP A 39 9.07 -3.09 18.12
C ASP A 39 9.95 -2.78 16.90
N HIS A 40 9.34 -2.40 15.77
CA HIS A 40 10.05 -2.15 14.52
C HIS A 40 10.56 -0.71 14.37
N TRP A 41 9.78 0.29 14.78
CA TRP A 41 10.08 1.70 14.57
C TRP A 41 10.10 2.56 15.83
N GLY A 42 9.78 1.99 16.99
CA GLY A 42 9.61 2.73 18.24
C GLY A 42 8.23 3.36 18.35
N GLU A 43 8.08 4.32 19.26
CA GLU A 43 6.80 4.98 19.49
C GLU A 43 6.29 5.74 18.24
N PRO A 44 4.99 5.69 17.94
CA PRO A 44 4.40 6.44 16.85
C PRO A 44 4.42 7.94 17.11
N ASN A 45 4.37 8.73 16.05
CA ASN A 45 4.27 10.18 16.15
C ASN A 45 2.88 10.62 16.64
N GLU A 46 1.84 9.87 16.26
CA GLU A 46 0.46 10.15 16.62
C GLU A 46 -0.37 8.86 16.62
N VAL A 47 -1.34 8.79 17.54
CA VAL A 47 -2.35 7.72 17.60
C VAL A 47 -3.71 8.36 17.74
N ILE A 48 -4.60 8.09 16.79
CA ILE A 48 -5.99 8.55 16.80
C ILE A 48 -6.87 7.35 17.10
N VAL A 49 -7.70 7.44 18.15
CA VAL A 49 -8.59 6.35 18.56
C VAL A 49 -10.04 6.76 18.27
N SER A 50 -10.75 5.92 17.53
CA SER A 50 -12.17 6.08 17.23
C SER A 50 -13.06 5.63 18.39
N ASP A 51 -14.32 6.06 18.41
CA ASP A 51 -15.30 5.66 19.44
C ASP A 51 -15.55 4.13 19.48
N GLY A 52 -15.30 3.42 18.37
CA GLY A 52 -15.41 1.96 18.25
C GLY A 52 -14.17 1.18 18.70
N GLY A 53 -13.10 1.87 19.08
CA GLY A 53 -11.82 1.27 19.50
C GLY A 53 -10.83 1.03 18.38
N GLU A 54 -11.20 1.29 17.12
CA GLU A 54 -10.26 1.30 15.99
C GLU A 54 -9.24 2.43 16.15
N LYS A 55 -8.04 2.23 15.60
CA LYS A 55 -6.94 3.19 15.73
C LYS A 55 -6.32 3.50 14.38
N GLU A 56 -5.91 4.76 14.20
CA GLU A 56 -4.94 5.16 13.20
C GLU A 56 -3.61 5.42 13.91
N VAL A 57 -2.57 4.68 13.52
CA VAL A 57 -1.23 4.79 14.09
C VAL A 57 -0.29 5.39 13.04
N ILE A 58 0.24 6.57 13.33
CA ILE A 58 0.91 7.41 12.34
C ILE A 58 2.41 7.50 12.65
N TYR A 59 3.23 7.16 11.66
CA TYR A 59 4.68 7.28 11.71
C TYR A 59 5.19 8.26 10.65
N LYS A 60 6.05 9.18 11.08
CA LYS A 60 6.81 10.10 10.22
C LYS A 60 8.26 9.63 10.19
N ILE A 61 8.66 9.06 9.06
CA ILE A 61 9.95 8.40 8.88
C ILE A 61 10.75 9.15 7.81
N PHE A 62 12.07 8.96 7.81
CA PHE A 62 13.00 9.58 6.86
C PHE A 62 12.96 11.12 6.91
N SER A 63 13.17 11.69 8.09
CA SER A 63 13.14 13.14 8.31
C SER A 63 11.80 13.77 7.88
N ASP A 64 10.71 13.13 8.28
CA ASP A 64 9.32 13.52 7.99
C ASP A 64 8.98 13.58 6.49
N THR A 65 9.78 12.93 5.63
CA THR A 65 9.47 12.84 4.19
C THR A 65 8.46 11.76 3.85
N CYS A 66 8.27 10.81 4.77
CA CYS A 66 7.29 9.74 4.65
C CYS A 66 6.36 9.71 5.85
N THR A 67 5.06 9.76 5.57
CA THR A 67 4.02 9.49 6.57
C THR A 67 3.42 8.13 6.27
N TYR A 68 3.49 7.20 7.21
CA TYR A 68 2.74 5.95 7.17
C TYR A 68 1.58 6.03 8.14
N THR A 69 0.41 5.62 7.71
CA THR A 69 -0.80 5.54 8.53
C THR A 69 -1.26 4.09 8.55
N PHE A 70 -1.20 3.46 9.72
CA PHE A 70 -1.67 2.10 9.94
C PHE A 70 -3.08 2.12 10.50
N TYR A 71 -3.97 1.33 9.89
CA TYR A 71 -5.33 1.15 10.35
C TYR A 71 -5.40 -0.11 11.19
N VAL A 72 -5.84 0.04 12.44
CA VAL A 72 -5.87 -1.03 13.45
C VAL A 72 -7.29 -1.21 13.92
N ASP A 73 -7.76 -2.45 14.00
CA ASP A 73 -9.09 -2.74 14.54
C ASP A 73 -9.12 -2.66 16.08
N SER A 74 -10.30 -2.85 16.66
CA SER A 74 -10.51 -2.83 18.10
C SER A 74 -9.89 -4.01 18.86
N ALA A 75 -9.36 -5.01 18.13
CA ALA A 75 -8.60 -6.12 18.69
C ALA A 75 -7.08 -5.89 18.60
N ASP A 76 -6.66 -4.67 18.30
CA ASP A 76 -5.26 -4.27 18.15
C ASP A 76 -4.53 -4.98 16.99
N VAL A 77 -5.28 -5.41 15.97
CA VAL A 77 -4.73 -6.03 14.75
C VAL A 77 -4.70 -5.03 13.61
N ILE A 78 -3.55 -4.92 12.95
CA ILE A 78 -3.38 -4.12 11.73
C ILE A 78 -4.25 -4.72 10.63
N THR A 79 -5.17 -3.93 10.09
CA THR A 79 -6.08 -4.33 9.02
C THR A 79 -5.59 -3.84 7.66
N ASP A 80 -4.99 -2.65 7.62
CA ASP A 80 -4.44 -2.06 6.40
C ASP A 80 -3.42 -0.96 6.73
N TYR A 81 -2.75 -0.41 5.72
CA TYR A 81 -1.93 0.79 5.87
C TYR A 81 -1.79 1.58 4.57
N ASP A 82 -1.68 2.88 4.72
CA ASP A 82 -1.37 3.82 3.65
C ASP A 82 -0.04 4.52 3.90
N TYR A 83 0.52 5.11 2.84
CA TYR A 83 1.70 5.96 2.96
C TYR A 83 1.70 7.13 1.97
N GLU A 84 2.21 8.26 2.44
CA GLU A 84 2.35 9.49 1.66
C GLU A 84 3.81 9.95 1.65
N SER A 85 4.26 10.44 0.50
CA SER A 85 5.63 10.94 0.29
C SER A 85 5.59 12.41 -0.07
N THR A 86 6.27 13.25 0.72
CA THR A 86 6.41 14.69 0.41
C THR A 86 7.46 14.95 -0.68
N TRP A 87 8.28 13.95 -1.01
CA TRP A 87 9.27 13.98 -2.09
C TRP A 87 9.08 12.75 -3.00
N LEU A 88 9.13 12.90 -4.33
CA LEU A 88 8.84 11.78 -5.25
C LEU A 88 9.85 10.62 -5.07
N GLY A 89 9.33 9.45 -4.66
CA GLY A 89 10.06 8.18 -4.66
C GLY A 89 10.82 7.80 -3.38
N THR A 90 10.67 8.56 -2.29
CA THR A 90 11.31 8.25 -1.00
C THR A 90 10.54 7.22 -0.17
N CYS A 91 9.21 7.20 -0.27
CA CYS A 91 8.39 6.23 0.44
C CYS A 91 8.13 5.00 -0.42
N LYS A 92 8.25 3.85 0.19
CA LYS A 92 7.99 2.54 -0.41
C LYS A 92 7.14 1.77 0.58
N PRO A 93 6.25 0.88 0.15
CA PRO A 93 5.65 -0.07 1.06
C PRO A 93 6.77 -0.77 1.81
N ILE A 94 6.71 -0.70 3.14
CA ILE A 94 7.73 -1.26 4.03
C ILE A 94 7.18 -2.56 4.59
N GLY A 95 8.06 -3.54 4.80
CA GLY A 95 7.74 -4.75 5.54
C GLY A 95 8.92 -5.68 5.73
#